data_AF-A0A9D5W005-F1
#
_entry.id   AF-A0A9D5W005-F1
#
_cell.length_a   1.000
_cell.length_b   1.000
_cell.length_c   1.000
_cell.angle_alpha   90.00
_cell.angle_beta   90.00
_cell.angle_gamma   90.00
#
_symmetry.space_group_name_H-M   'P 1'
#
loop_
_entity.id
_entity.type
_entity.pdbx_description
1 polymer ?
#
loop_
_entity_poly.entity_id
_entity_poly.type
_entity_poly.pdbx_seq_one_letter_code
_entity_poly.pdbx_strand_id
1 'polypeptide(L)'
;ILASFSVIRCKKRHDIIKAGLNVSLANMVTVVIIDLLSDRFYPVELLPSVIFAVASGLSVSAIVSLLLPVLEHVFKVTTDITLLEFVDLDHPLMKKLMIHAPGTYHHSIIVGNLVDAASEEVGVNPLLARVSAYYHDIGKIKMPEYFVENQSSLVNKHDKLMPHLSCMVIISHVKDGLELADEYNLPIPIKSAITEHHGTNLISYFYSKAKEGQTDAPCEEDYRYPGPRPQTRITGLLMIADAVEAASRVLTDPTPSRVNGLIDKIVNQIFLDGQLDECELTLKDIHKIRKRFSYILTSILHKRIEYPGFDFNEKRKKEDTSAPKSSDTDKKSSAKDKAKRESNKPMDESGSNAFKS
;
A
#
# COMPACT_ATOMS: atom_id res chain seq x y z
N ILE A 1 -9.22 8.12 -39.75
CA ILE A 1 -8.77 6.71 -39.83
C ILE A 1 -7.31 6.58 -39.40
N LEU A 2 -6.33 7.11 -40.15
CA LEU A 2 -4.90 7.03 -39.80
C LEU A 2 -4.58 7.63 -38.41
N ALA A 3 -5.16 8.79 -38.11
CA ALA A 3 -5.07 9.41 -36.79
C ALA A 3 -5.61 8.49 -35.69
N SER A 4 -6.81 7.92 -35.90
CA SER A 4 -7.47 7.00 -34.97
C SER A 4 -6.60 5.77 -34.69
N PHE A 5 -6.03 5.14 -35.73
CA PHE A 5 -5.12 4.00 -35.57
C PHE A 5 -3.79 4.37 -34.88
N SER A 6 -3.26 5.56 -35.13
CA SER A 6 -2.01 6.03 -34.53
C SER A 6 -2.12 6.32 -33.03
N VAL A 7 -3.34 6.53 -32.52
CA VAL A 7 -3.61 6.91 -31.13
C VAL A 7 -4.16 5.73 -30.29
N ILE A 8 -4.36 4.54 -30.87
CA ILE A 8 -4.89 3.34 -30.16
C ILE A 8 -4.10 2.98 -28.89
N ARG A 9 -2.81 3.34 -28.84
CA ARG A 9 -1.94 3.10 -27.68
C ARG A 9 -1.31 4.40 -27.15
N CYS A 10 -2.08 5.49 -27.11
CA CYS A 10 -1.62 6.74 -26.57
C CYS A 10 -1.46 6.65 -25.04
N LYS A 11 -0.22 6.61 -24.57
CA LYS A 11 0.10 6.56 -23.14
C LYS A 11 0.63 7.90 -22.63
N LYS A 12 1.17 8.74 -23.53
CA LYS A 12 1.80 10.03 -23.20
C LYS A 12 1.29 11.13 -24.13
N ARG A 13 1.33 12.38 -23.66
CA ARG A 13 0.97 13.56 -24.48
C ARG A 13 1.77 13.65 -25.79
N HIS A 14 3.03 13.22 -25.78
CA HIS A 14 3.88 13.18 -26.99
C HIS A 14 3.39 12.17 -28.05
N ASP A 15 2.61 11.14 -27.68
CA ASP A 15 2.06 10.19 -28.66
C ASP A 15 1.01 10.85 -29.55
N ILE A 16 0.27 11.85 -29.04
CA ILE A 16 -0.64 12.68 -29.83
C ILE A 16 0.13 13.48 -30.88
N ILE A 17 1.27 14.05 -30.49
CA ILE A 17 2.16 14.80 -31.43
C ILE A 17 2.69 13.87 -32.52
N LYS A 18 3.15 12.66 -32.15
CA LYS A 18 3.59 11.66 -33.14
C LYS A 18 2.47 11.27 -34.10
N ALA A 19 1.25 11.09 -33.60
CA ALA A 19 0.10 10.81 -34.45
C ALA A 19 -0.18 11.97 -35.42
N GLY A 20 -0.07 13.22 -34.95
CA GLY A 20 -0.13 14.41 -35.80
C GLY A 20 0.92 14.40 -36.91
N LEU A 21 2.17 14.08 -36.58
CA LEU A 21 3.27 13.97 -37.56
C LEU A 21 3.04 12.86 -38.59
N ASN A 22 2.54 11.69 -38.17
CA ASN A 22 2.17 10.61 -39.09
C ASN A 22 1.06 11.03 -40.06
N VAL A 23 0.07 11.77 -39.57
CA VAL A 23 -1.00 12.35 -40.41
C VAL A 23 -0.43 13.38 -41.38
N SER A 24 0.44 14.28 -40.91
CA SER A 24 1.14 15.26 -41.77
C SER A 24 1.93 14.57 -42.88
N LEU A 25 2.65 13.49 -42.57
CA LEU A 25 3.41 12.71 -43.56
C LEU A 25 2.49 12.05 -44.60
N ALA A 26 1.41 11.41 -44.15
CA ALA A 26 0.44 10.79 -45.05
C ALA A 26 -0.26 11.82 -45.95
N ASN A 27 -0.63 12.98 -45.40
CA ASN A 27 -1.23 14.08 -46.15
C ASN A 27 -0.25 14.63 -47.18
N MET A 28 1.03 14.79 -46.83
CA MET A 28 2.07 15.25 -47.77
C MET A 28 2.22 14.28 -48.95
N VAL A 29 2.31 12.97 -48.69
CA VAL A 29 2.38 11.95 -49.75
C VAL A 29 1.14 12.00 -50.65
N THR A 30 -0.04 12.14 -50.05
CA THR A 30 -1.31 12.20 -50.79
C THR A 30 -1.38 13.43 -51.69
N VAL A 31 -0.98 14.60 -51.18
CA VAL A 31 -0.93 15.85 -51.95
C VAL A 31 0.05 15.75 -53.12
N VAL A 32 1.25 15.20 -52.89
CA VAL A 32 2.24 14.99 -53.96
C VAL A 32 1.70 14.09 -55.07
N ILE A 33 0.99 13.01 -54.72
CA ILE A 33 0.36 12.10 -55.69
C ILE A 33 -0.74 12.83 -56.49
N ILE A 34 -1.60 13.60 -55.81
CA ILE A 34 -2.68 14.35 -56.46
C ILE A 34 -2.13 15.41 -57.42
N ASP A 35 -1.10 16.14 -57.01
CA ASP A 35 -0.47 17.18 -57.83
C ASP A 35 0.23 16.58 -59.05
N LEU A 36 0.85 15.40 -58.90
CA LEU A 36 1.44 14.63 -60.01
C LEU A 36 0.39 14.13 -61.00
N LEU A 37 -0.77 13.65 -60.51
CA LEU A 37 -1.87 13.19 -61.36
C LEU A 37 -2.65 14.34 -62.02
N SER A 38 -2.57 15.55 -61.47
CA SER A 38 -3.29 16.74 -61.97
C SER A 38 -2.45 17.59 -62.93
N ASP A 39 -1.24 17.17 -63.30
CA ASP A 39 -0.25 17.97 -64.04
C ASP A 39 0.07 19.33 -63.38
N ARG A 40 -0.08 19.42 -62.05
CA ARG A 40 0.18 20.62 -61.24
C ARG A 40 1.51 20.55 -60.49
N PHE A 41 2.45 19.78 -61.02
CA PHE A 41 3.75 19.55 -60.38
C PHE A 41 4.74 20.69 -60.62
N TYR A 42 4.33 21.94 -60.34
CA TYR A 42 5.18 23.12 -60.42
C TYR A 42 5.58 23.58 -59.01
N PRO A 43 6.84 24.03 -58.78
CA PRO A 43 7.31 24.43 -57.45
C PRO A 43 6.46 25.50 -56.76
N VAL A 44 5.82 26.38 -57.56
CA VAL A 44 4.97 27.48 -57.09
C VAL A 44 3.66 26.97 -56.47
N GLU A 45 3.14 25.84 -56.96
CA GLU A 45 1.88 25.24 -56.50
C GLU A 45 2.12 24.14 -55.45
N LEU A 46 3.22 23.41 -55.58
CA LEU A 46 3.59 22.31 -54.68
C LEU A 46 3.95 22.80 -53.27
N LEU A 47 4.69 23.90 -53.15
CA LEU A 47 5.19 24.37 -51.86
C LEU A 47 4.05 24.78 -50.90
N PRO A 48 3.04 25.59 -51.30
CA PRO A 48 1.88 25.86 -50.46
C PRO A 48 1.11 24.59 -50.09
N SER A 49 0.87 23.68 -51.04
CA SER A 49 0.11 22.45 -50.81
C SER A 49 0.78 21.54 -49.77
N VAL A 50 2.10 21.41 -49.82
CA VAL A 50 2.89 20.66 -48.82
C VAL A 50 2.85 21.36 -47.46
N ILE A 51 2.96 22.68 -47.41
CA ILE A 51 2.85 23.44 -46.15
C ILE A 51 1.46 23.24 -45.51
N PHE A 52 0.39 23.34 -46.28
CA PHE A 52 -0.97 23.09 -45.80
C PHE A 52 -1.17 21.63 -45.36
N ALA A 53 -0.59 20.66 -46.08
CA ALA A 53 -0.63 19.25 -45.70
C ALA A 53 0.03 19.01 -44.33
N VAL A 54 1.22 19.58 -44.10
CA VAL A 54 1.92 19.47 -42.82
C VAL A 54 1.16 20.20 -41.72
N ALA A 55 0.73 21.44 -41.97
CA ALA A 55 -0.01 22.25 -41.02
C ALA A 55 -1.31 21.56 -40.59
N SER A 56 -2.04 20.92 -41.50
CA SER A 56 -3.29 20.22 -41.19
C SER A 56 -3.11 19.11 -40.15
N GLY A 57 -2.08 18.29 -40.24
CA GLY A 57 -1.82 17.22 -39.27
C GLY A 57 -1.40 17.75 -37.89
N LEU A 58 -0.61 18.84 -37.86
CA LEU A 58 -0.25 19.53 -36.61
C LEU A 58 -1.47 20.20 -35.97
N SER A 59 -2.32 20.86 -36.76
CA SER A 59 -3.56 21.47 -36.29
C SER A 59 -4.51 20.43 -35.69
N VAL A 60 -4.64 19.24 -36.29
CA VAL A 60 -5.42 18.14 -35.71
C VAL A 60 -4.88 17.73 -34.34
N SER A 61 -3.55 17.55 -34.21
CA SER A 61 -2.92 17.22 -32.92
C SER A 61 -3.16 18.30 -31.86
N ALA A 62 -3.09 19.58 -32.26
CA ALA A 62 -3.34 20.71 -31.36
C ALA A 62 -4.80 20.75 -30.89
N ILE A 63 -5.74 20.60 -31.83
CA ILE A 63 -7.18 20.58 -31.52
C ILE A 63 -7.52 19.42 -30.59
N VAL A 64 -7.01 18.20 -30.86
CA VAL A 64 -7.25 17.04 -29.99
C VAL A 64 -6.66 17.28 -28.60
N SER A 65 -5.41 17.77 -28.50
CA SER A 65 -4.78 18.03 -27.20
C SER A 65 -5.54 19.08 -26.38
N LEU A 66 -6.15 20.07 -27.04
CA LEU A 66 -6.94 21.12 -26.40
C LEU A 66 -8.32 20.61 -25.97
N LEU A 67 -8.98 19.81 -26.82
CA LEU A 67 -10.35 19.34 -26.58
C LEU A 67 -10.40 18.11 -25.67
N LEU A 68 -9.34 17.30 -25.61
CA LEU A 68 -9.35 16.04 -24.86
C LEU A 68 -9.73 16.22 -23.38
N PRO A 69 -9.16 17.17 -22.61
CA PRO A 69 -9.57 17.37 -21.21
C PRO A 69 -11.05 17.77 -21.07
N VAL A 70 -11.56 18.56 -22.03
CA VAL A 70 -12.97 18.98 -22.05
C VAL A 70 -13.87 17.77 -22.31
N LEU A 71 -13.49 16.92 -23.26
CA LEU A 71 -14.23 15.69 -23.57
C LEU A 71 -14.18 14.71 -22.40
N GLU A 72 -13.02 14.52 -21.77
CA GLU A 72 -12.87 13.67 -20.57
C GLU A 72 -13.79 14.14 -19.44
N HIS A 73 -13.84 15.45 -19.20
CA HIS A 73 -14.70 16.03 -18.17
C HIS A 73 -16.20 15.85 -18.48
N VAL A 74 -16.62 16.15 -19.71
CA VAL A 74 -18.03 16.06 -20.13
C VAL A 74 -18.52 14.61 -20.15
N PHE A 75 -17.70 13.69 -20.67
CA PHE A 75 -18.07 12.27 -20.80
C PHE A 75 -17.67 11.42 -19.58
N LYS A 76 -16.98 12.01 -18.60
CA LYS A 76 -16.43 11.33 -17.42
C LYS A 76 -15.55 10.12 -17.77
N VAL A 77 -14.85 10.20 -18.90
CA VAL A 77 -13.93 9.16 -19.37
C VAL A 77 -12.55 9.41 -18.78
N THR A 78 -11.97 8.38 -18.18
CA THR A 78 -10.60 8.44 -17.63
C THR A 78 -9.61 7.93 -18.66
N THR A 79 -8.66 8.77 -19.07
CA THR A 79 -7.58 8.35 -19.99
C THR A 79 -6.26 8.17 -19.27
N ASP A 80 -5.29 7.55 -19.95
CA ASP A 80 -3.92 7.45 -19.44
C ASP A 80 -3.30 8.83 -19.17
N ILE A 81 -3.70 9.88 -19.91
CA ILE A 81 -3.19 11.24 -19.69
C ILE A 81 -3.72 11.78 -18.36
N THR A 82 -5.00 11.60 -18.05
CA THR A 82 -5.57 11.93 -16.73
C THR A 82 -4.84 11.16 -15.62
N LEU A 83 -4.62 9.86 -15.80
CA LEU A 83 -3.97 9.01 -14.80
C LEU A 83 -2.51 9.39 -14.54
N LEU A 84 -1.80 9.95 -15.52
CA LEU A 84 -0.44 10.45 -15.32
C LEU A 84 -0.38 11.63 -14.33
N GLU A 85 -1.46 12.36 -14.12
CA GLU A 85 -1.52 13.45 -13.14
C GLU A 85 -1.69 12.91 -11.71
N PHE A 86 -2.35 11.75 -11.56
CA PHE A 86 -2.56 11.09 -10.27
C PHE A 86 -1.47 10.07 -9.92
N VAL A 87 -0.68 9.59 -10.88
CA VAL A 87 0.46 8.70 -10.56
C VAL A 87 1.64 9.46 -9.94
N ASP A 88 1.65 10.79 -10.05
CA ASP A 88 2.67 11.63 -9.47
C ASP A 88 2.55 11.66 -7.94
N LEU A 89 3.61 11.22 -7.26
CA LEU A 89 3.67 11.21 -5.80
C LEU A 89 3.79 12.62 -5.22
N ASP A 90 4.12 13.62 -6.06
CA ASP A 90 4.08 15.01 -5.66
C ASP A 90 2.67 15.60 -5.59
N HIS A 91 1.64 14.86 -6.03
CA HIS A 91 0.24 15.26 -5.96
C HIS A 91 -0.15 15.66 -4.51
N PRO A 92 -0.87 16.78 -4.28
CA PRO A 92 -1.14 17.30 -2.94
C PRO A 92 -1.78 16.28 -1.99
N LEU A 93 -2.71 15.46 -2.48
CA LEU A 93 -3.35 14.41 -1.69
C LEU A 93 -2.38 13.27 -1.30
N MET A 94 -1.43 12.91 -2.18
CA MET A 94 -0.41 11.90 -1.86
C MET A 94 0.59 12.43 -0.84
N LYS A 95 0.97 13.71 -0.92
CA LYS A 95 1.76 14.39 0.12
C LYS A 95 1.03 14.39 1.46
N LYS A 96 -0.28 14.67 1.44
CA LYS A 96 -1.12 14.63 2.65
C LYS A 96 -1.14 13.22 3.25
N LEU A 97 -1.31 12.18 2.43
CA LEU A 97 -1.22 10.77 2.88
C LEU A 97 0.14 10.47 3.50
N MET A 98 1.23 10.83 2.84
CA MET A 98 2.60 10.60 3.31
C MET A 98 2.87 11.29 4.66
N ILE A 99 2.37 12.50 4.87
CA ILE A 99 2.61 13.27 6.10
C ILE A 99 1.74 12.77 7.26
N HIS A 100 0.45 12.52 7.01
CA HIS A 100 -0.52 12.21 8.06
C HIS A 100 -0.64 10.70 8.36
N ALA A 101 -0.44 9.84 7.37
CA ALA A 101 -0.55 8.39 7.47
C ALA A 101 0.61 7.69 6.71
N PRO A 102 1.88 7.87 7.16
CA PRO A 102 3.07 7.39 6.44
C PRO A 102 3.11 5.86 6.27
N GLY A 103 2.54 5.10 7.22
CA GLY A 103 2.45 3.65 7.13
C GLY A 103 1.52 3.20 6.02
N THR A 104 0.34 3.82 5.94
CA THR A 104 -0.63 3.62 4.86
C THR A 104 -0.07 4.06 3.51
N TYR A 105 0.67 5.17 3.47
CA TYR A 105 1.38 5.59 2.26
C TYR A 105 2.34 4.49 1.78
N HIS A 106 3.21 3.99 2.65
CA HIS A 106 4.17 2.93 2.29
C HIS A 106 3.47 1.64 1.85
N HIS A 107 2.40 1.25 2.54
CA HIS A 107 1.53 0.15 2.14
C HIS A 107 0.99 0.34 0.71
N SER A 108 0.38 1.49 0.43
CA SER A 108 -0.22 1.82 -0.87
C SER A 108 0.82 1.78 -2.02
N ILE A 109 2.07 2.20 -1.75
CA ILE A 109 3.16 2.09 -2.74
C ILE A 109 3.53 0.63 -3.03
N ILE A 110 3.63 -0.22 -2.02
CA ILE A 110 3.93 -1.65 -2.23
C ILE A 110 2.80 -2.34 -2.98
N VAL A 111 1.55 -2.11 -2.56
CA VAL A 111 0.36 -2.61 -3.26
C VAL A 111 0.38 -2.13 -4.71
N GLY A 112 0.71 -0.86 -4.97
CA GLY A 112 0.91 -0.31 -6.31
C GLY A 112 1.91 -1.08 -7.15
N ASN A 113 3.06 -1.45 -6.58
CA ASN A 113 4.06 -2.25 -7.29
C ASN A 113 3.58 -3.68 -7.58
N LEU A 114 2.82 -4.28 -6.67
CA LEU A 114 2.24 -5.62 -6.87
C LEU A 114 1.23 -5.61 -8.02
N VAL A 115 0.25 -4.70 -7.97
CA VAL A 115 -0.80 -4.64 -8.99
C VAL A 115 -0.27 -4.22 -10.35
N ASP A 116 0.71 -3.30 -10.42
CA ASP A 116 1.34 -2.88 -11.68
C ASP A 116 1.97 -4.07 -12.40
N ALA A 117 2.80 -4.83 -11.68
CA ALA A 117 3.49 -5.99 -12.24
C ALA A 117 2.57 -7.18 -12.59
N ALA A 118 1.46 -7.35 -11.86
CA ALA A 118 0.47 -8.38 -12.19
C ALA A 118 -0.48 -7.94 -13.32
N SER A 119 -0.71 -6.64 -13.49
CA SER A 119 -1.63 -6.10 -14.49
C SER A 119 -1.24 -6.47 -15.92
N GLU A 120 0.05 -6.45 -16.24
CA GLU A 120 0.54 -6.84 -17.56
C GLU A 120 0.24 -8.31 -17.90
N GLU A 121 0.36 -9.21 -16.91
CA GLU A 121 0.10 -10.64 -17.09
C GLU A 121 -1.40 -10.94 -17.24
N VAL A 122 -2.22 -10.21 -16.49
CA VAL A 122 -3.69 -10.33 -16.51
C VAL A 122 -4.27 -9.60 -17.74
N GLY A 123 -3.52 -8.69 -18.36
CA GLY A 123 -3.96 -7.93 -19.53
C GLY A 123 -4.94 -6.81 -19.18
N VAL A 124 -4.75 -6.17 -18.02
CA VAL A 124 -5.47 -4.96 -17.60
C VAL A 124 -4.53 -3.76 -17.64
N ASN A 125 -5.06 -2.53 -17.55
CA ASN A 125 -4.24 -1.32 -17.63
C ASN A 125 -3.36 -1.17 -16.36
N PRO A 126 -2.02 -1.30 -16.47
CA PRO A 126 -1.11 -1.20 -15.32
C PRO A 126 -1.11 0.18 -14.66
N LEU A 127 -1.22 1.26 -15.45
CA LEU A 127 -1.24 2.62 -14.92
C LEU A 127 -2.49 2.84 -14.06
N LEU A 128 -3.65 2.41 -14.55
CA LEU A 128 -4.89 2.52 -13.80
C LEU A 128 -4.85 1.69 -12.51
N ALA A 129 -4.33 0.46 -12.57
CA ALA A 129 -4.19 -0.38 -11.39
C ALA A 129 -3.27 0.26 -10.33
N ARG A 130 -2.11 0.79 -10.77
CA ARG A 130 -1.15 1.44 -9.88
C ARG A 130 -1.73 2.68 -9.22
N VAL A 131 -2.39 3.56 -9.99
CA VAL A 131 -3.06 4.75 -9.42
C VAL A 131 -4.18 4.31 -8.48
N SER A 132 -4.97 3.30 -8.84
CA SER A 132 -6.03 2.77 -7.96
C SER A 132 -5.45 2.33 -6.60
N ALA A 133 -4.30 1.64 -6.61
CA ALA A 133 -3.62 1.24 -5.38
C ALA A 133 -3.04 2.42 -4.58
N TYR A 134 -2.58 3.50 -5.22
CA TYR A 134 -2.07 4.67 -4.48
C TYR A 134 -3.15 5.36 -3.66
N TYR A 135 -4.39 5.36 -4.15
CA TYR A 135 -5.47 6.11 -3.53
C TYR A 135 -6.51 5.26 -2.78
N HIS A 136 -6.46 3.93 -2.86
CA HIS A 136 -7.51 3.06 -2.29
C HIS A 136 -7.81 3.33 -0.80
N ASP A 137 -6.77 3.72 -0.07
CA ASP A 137 -6.74 3.79 1.39
C ASP A 137 -6.68 5.24 1.94
N ILE A 138 -6.89 6.25 1.10
CA ILE A 138 -6.69 7.66 1.47
C ILE A 138 -7.59 8.14 2.61
N GLY A 139 -8.74 7.48 2.84
CA GLY A 139 -9.62 7.85 3.95
C GLY A 139 -8.99 7.65 5.33
N LYS A 140 -7.96 6.80 5.43
CA LYS A 140 -7.19 6.61 6.67
C LYS A 140 -6.48 7.89 7.14
N ILE A 141 -6.32 8.90 6.27
CA ILE A 141 -5.81 10.24 6.63
C ILE A 141 -6.62 10.89 7.77
N LYS A 142 -7.93 10.64 7.85
CA LYS A 142 -8.78 11.29 8.86
C LYS A 142 -8.54 10.77 10.28
N MET A 143 -8.20 9.49 10.42
CA MET A 143 -8.05 8.80 11.71
C MET A 143 -6.86 7.81 11.68
N PRO A 144 -5.64 8.27 11.36
CA PRO A 144 -4.50 7.39 11.09
C PRO A 144 -4.15 6.49 12.28
N GLU A 145 -4.30 6.97 13.51
CA GLU A 145 -3.95 6.25 14.72
C GLU A 145 -4.80 4.99 15.01
N TYR A 146 -5.90 4.79 14.29
CA TYR A 146 -6.70 3.56 14.38
C TYR A 146 -6.19 2.45 13.45
N PHE A 147 -5.33 2.78 12.49
CA PHE A 147 -4.78 1.81 11.55
C PHE A 147 -3.39 1.37 11.98
N VAL A 148 -3.21 0.06 12.13
CA VAL A 148 -2.02 -0.54 12.77
C VAL A 148 -0.71 -0.14 12.08
N GLU A 149 -0.72 0.05 10.77
CA GLU A 149 0.45 0.45 10.00
C GLU A 149 0.95 1.87 10.34
N ASN A 150 0.09 2.73 10.91
CA ASN A 150 0.44 4.09 11.32
C ASN A 150 0.66 4.24 12.84
N GLN A 151 0.43 3.18 13.63
CA GLN A 151 0.60 3.24 15.07
C GLN A 151 2.09 3.20 15.43
N SER A 152 2.58 4.29 16.03
CA SER A 152 3.94 4.38 16.58
C SER A 152 4.02 4.04 18.07
N SER A 153 2.88 4.09 18.77
CA SER A 153 2.77 3.80 20.20
C SER A 153 2.44 2.33 20.48
N LEU A 154 2.96 1.78 21.59
CA LEU A 154 2.63 0.41 22.06
C LEU A 154 1.16 0.20 22.44
N VAL A 155 0.36 1.27 22.56
CA VAL A 155 -1.05 1.19 22.98
C VAL A 155 -1.95 1.29 21.75
N ASN A 156 -2.74 0.23 21.49
CA ASN A 156 -3.70 0.19 20.39
C ASN A 156 -4.98 0.95 20.77
N LYS A 157 -5.43 1.87 19.91
CA LYS A 157 -6.65 2.67 20.12
C LYS A 157 -7.92 1.80 20.22
N HIS A 158 -7.92 0.65 19.56
CA HIS A 158 -9.03 -0.29 19.58
C HIS A 158 -9.21 -1.04 20.91
N ASP A 159 -8.21 -1.03 21.80
CA ASP A 159 -8.31 -1.74 23.08
C ASP A 159 -9.35 -1.12 24.02
N LYS A 160 -9.66 0.17 23.83
CA LYS A 160 -10.65 0.91 24.62
C LYS A 160 -12.04 0.91 24.00
N LEU A 161 -12.21 0.28 22.84
CA LEU A 161 -13.47 0.29 22.09
C LEU A 161 -14.12 -1.08 22.12
N MET A 162 -15.46 -1.07 22.09
CA MET A 162 -16.21 -2.28 21.78
C MET A 162 -15.88 -2.77 20.35
N PRO A 163 -15.90 -4.08 20.08
CA PRO A 163 -15.57 -4.60 18.76
C PRO A 163 -16.41 -4.01 17.61
N HIS A 164 -17.72 -3.82 17.82
CA HIS A 164 -18.59 -3.20 16.82
C HIS A 164 -18.18 -1.75 16.50
N LEU A 165 -17.85 -0.94 17.52
CA LEU A 165 -17.37 0.43 17.31
C LEU A 165 -16.03 0.46 16.56
N SER A 166 -15.15 -0.51 16.84
CA SER A 166 -13.89 -0.67 16.12
C SER A 166 -14.11 -0.97 14.64
N CYS A 167 -15.07 -1.85 14.31
CA CYS A 167 -15.49 -2.10 12.94
C CYS A 167 -16.02 -0.85 12.26
N MET A 168 -16.89 -0.08 12.92
CA MET A 168 -17.41 1.17 12.35
C MET A 168 -16.31 2.17 12.01
N VAL A 169 -15.31 2.33 12.90
CA VAL A 169 -14.14 3.20 12.65
C VAL A 169 -13.32 2.69 11.47
N ILE A 170 -13.11 1.38 11.36
CA ILE A 170 -12.39 0.80 10.23
C ILE A 170 -13.19 1.01 8.95
N ILE A 171 -14.48 0.70 8.91
CA ILE A 171 -15.31 0.86 7.71
C ILE A 171 -15.38 2.32 7.24
N SER A 172 -15.31 3.29 8.16
CA SER A 172 -15.44 4.71 7.80
C SER A 172 -14.37 5.19 6.82
N HIS A 173 -13.19 4.57 6.76
CA HIS A 173 -12.14 5.00 5.83
C HIS A 173 -12.60 4.93 4.37
N VAL A 174 -13.53 4.05 4.01
CA VAL A 174 -14.07 4.01 2.64
C VAL A 174 -14.85 5.29 2.35
N LYS A 175 -15.77 5.67 3.24
CA LYS A 175 -16.57 6.89 3.12
C LYS A 175 -15.68 8.13 3.15
N ASP A 176 -14.75 8.19 4.11
CA ASP A 176 -13.81 9.29 4.26
C ASP A 176 -12.89 9.42 3.04
N GLY A 177 -12.54 8.29 2.41
CA GLY A 177 -11.78 8.23 1.17
C GLY A 177 -12.55 8.77 -0.02
N LEU A 178 -13.85 8.46 -0.13
CA LEU A 178 -14.72 9.05 -1.15
C LEU A 178 -14.85 10.57 -1.02
N GLU A 179 -15.01 11.09 0.21
CA GLU A 179 -15.08 12.53 0.45
C GLU A 179 -13.80 13.24 -0.01
N LEU A 180 -12.62 12.67 0.30
CA LEU A 180 -11.34 13.17 -0.20
C LEU A 180 -11.23 13.01 -1.72
N ALA A 181 -11.73 11.91 -2.28
CA ALA A 181 -11.71 11.69 -3.71
C ALA A 181 -12.57 12.72 -4.46
N ASP A 182 -13.69 13.16 -3.88
CA ASP A 182 -14.51 14.23 -4.42
C ASP A 182 -13.81 15.59 -4.28
N GLU A 183 -13.24 15.91 -3.12
CA GLU A 183 -12.49 17.16 -2.86
C GLU A 183 -11.34 17.36 -3.87
N TYR A 184 -10.61 16.30 -4.18
CA TYR A 184 -9.46 16.33 -5.08
C TYR A 184 -9.79 15.90 -6.52
N ASN A 185 -11.07 15.80 -6.88
CA ASN A 185 -11.54 15.48 -8.24
C ASN A 185 -10.96 14.19 -8.82
N LEU A 186 -10.84 13.14 -8.01
CA LEU A 186 -10.34 11.85 -8.46
C LEU A 186 -11.27 11.25 -9.53
N PRO A 187 -10.73 10.55 -10.54
CA PRO A 187 -11.54 9.90 -11.58
C PRO A 187 -12.42 8.79 -11.01
N ILE A 188 -13.54 8.49 -11.70
CA ILE A 188 -14.51 7.46 -11.29
C ILE A 188 -13.84 6.09 -11.02
N PRO A 189 -12.95 5.58 -11.88
CA PRO A 189 -12.29 4.29 -11.62
C PRO A 189 -11.51 4.25 -10.29
N ILE A 190 -10.97 5.38 -9.84
CA ILE A 190 -10.23 5.48 -8.57
C ILE A 190 -11.20 5.52 -7.39
N LYS A 191 -12.34 6.21 -7.53
CA LYS A 191 -13.44 6.16 -6.55
C LYS A 191 -14.03 4.76 -6.40
N SER A 192 -14.18 4.03 -7.50
CA SER A 192 -14.55 2.61 -7.50
C SER A 192 -13.52 1.78 -6.75
N ALA A 193 -12.22 1.99 -6.97
CA ALA A 193 -11.18 1.29 -6.21
C ALA A 193 -11.27 1.53 -4.69
N ILE A 194 -11.55 2.75 -4.25
CA ILE A 194 -11.74 3.08 -2.82
C ILE A 194 -12.93 2.30 -2.23
N THR A 195 -14.03 2.14 -2.97
CA THR A 195 -15.23 1.46 -2.45
C THR A 195 -15.17 -0.05 -2.55
N GLU A 196 -14.54 -0.57 -3.59
CA GLU A 196 -14.57 -2.00 -3.94
C GLU A 196 -13.40 -2.80 -3.36
N HIS A 197 -12.29 -2.18 -2.95
CA HIS A 197 -11.05 -2.92 -2.64
C HIS A 197 -11.20 -3.90 -1.46
N HIS A 198 -12.13 -3.66 -0.53
CA HIS A 198 -12.47 -4.63 0.52
C HIS A 198 -13.71 -5.47 0.21
N GLY A 199 -14.48 -5.13 -0.83
CA GLY A 199 -15.71 -5.81 -1.17
C GLY A 199 -16.67 -5.89 0.01
N THR A 200 -17.17 -7.09 0.29
CA THR A 200 -18.00 -7.38 1.46
C THR A 200 -17.29 -8.26 2.49
N ASN A 201 -15.95 -8.19 2.52
CA ASN A 201 -15.15 -9.04 3.41
C ASN A 201 -15.55 -8.86 4.88
N LEU A 202 -15.43 -9.95 5.64
CA LEU A 202 -15.61 -9.93 7.09
C LEU A 202 -14.39 -9.35 7.79
N ILE A 203 -14.61 -8.39 8.68
CA ILE A 203 -13.58 -7.85 9.60
C ILE A 203 -13.37 -8.87 10.74
N SER A 204 -12.70 -9.97 10.38
CA SER A 204 -12.63 -11.21 11.15
C SER A 204 -12.11 -11.06 12.57
N TYR A 205 -11.14 -10.17 12.81
CA TYR A 205 -10.56 -9.96 14.15
C TYR A 205 -11.62 -9.45 15.14
N PHE A 206 -12.35 -8.40 14.79
CA PHE A 206 -13.36 -7.81 15.67
C PHE A 206 -14.63 -8.67 15.75
N TYR A 207 -14.98 -9.38 14.68
CA TYR A 207 -16.04 -10.41 14.73
C TYR A 207 -15.70 -11.51 15.73
N SER A 208 -14.48 -12.04 15.67
CA SER A 208 -14.01 -13.09 16.60
C SER A 208 -13.99 -12.58 18.04
N LYS A 209 -13.45 -11.38 18.27
CA LYS A 209 -13.43 -10.71 19.58
C LYS A 209 -14.84 -10.44 20.11
N ALA A 210 -15.82 -10.18 19.25
CA ALA A 210 -17.21 -10.01 19.65
C ALA A 210 -17.88 -11.33 20.04
N LYS A 211 -17.53 -12.42 19.36
CA LYS A 211 -18.03 -13.76 19.63
C LYS A 211 -17.44 -14.37 20.91
N GLU A 212 -16.23 -13.96 21.29
CA GLU A 212 -15.58 -14.40 22.53
C GLU A 212 -16.44 -14.10 23.76
N GLY A 213 -16.82 -15.14 24.50
CA GLY A 213 -17.59 -15.01 25.75
C GLY A 213 -19.09 -14.77 25.58
N GLN A 214 -19.62 -14.82 24.36
CA GLN A 214 -21.07 -14.75 24.09
C GLN A 214 -21.64 -16.14 23.80
N THR A 215 -22.87 -16.39 24.27
CA THR A 215 -23.62 -17.63 23.99
C THR A 215 -24.14 -17.68 22.56
N ASP A 216 -24.53 -16.53 22.03
CA ASP A 216 -25.02 -16.37 20.66
C ASP A 216 -23.95 -15.66 19.83
N ALA A 217 -23.78 -16.09 18.57
CA ALA A 217 -22.86 -15.44 17.66
C ALA A 217 -23.41 -14.06 17.25
N PRO A 218 -22.58 -13.01 17.22
CA PRO A 218 -23.00 -11.72 16.67
C PRO A 218 -23.38 -11.87 15.19
N CYS A 219 -24.29 -10.99 14.73
CA CYS A 219 -24.67 -10.87 13.33
C CYS A 219 -23.42 -10.58 12.48
N GLU A 220 -23.16 -11.40 11.46
CA GLU A 220 -21.93 -11.30 10.67
C GLU A 220 -21.91 -10.03 9.80
N GLU A 221 -23.09 -9.63 9.35
CA GLU A 221 -23.39 -8.46 8.54
C GLU A 221 -22.93 -7.15 9.22
N ASP A 222 -22.99 -7.08 10.55
CA ASP A 222 -22.54 -5.92 11.33
C ASP A 222 -21.01 -5.74 11.32
N TYR A 223 -20.28 -6.76 10.85
CA TYR A 223 -18.82 -6.82 10.82
C TYR A 223 -18.29 -6.96 9.40
N ARG A 224 -19.15 -6.94 8.38
CA ARG A 224 -18.74 -6.95 6.97
C ARG A 224 -18.66 -5.53 6.42
N TYR A 225 -17.76 -5.34 5.46
CA TYR A 225 -17.77 -4.11 4.67
C TYR A 225 -19.09 -4.01 3.87
N PRO A 226 -19.62 -2.80 3.66
CA PRO A 226 -20.89 -2.61 2.96
C PRO A 226 -20.80 -2.92 1.45
N GLY A 227 -19.60 -3.07 0.90
CA GLY A 227 -19.38 -3.27 -0.53
C GLY A 227 -19.52 -1.99 -1.36
N PRO A 228 -19.70 -2.14 -2.69
CA PRO A 228 -19.95 -3.40 -3.40
C PRO A 228 -18.71 -4.29 -3.52
N ARG A 229 -18.90 -5.55 -3.94
CA ARG A 229 -17.79 -6.43 -4.36
C ARG A 229 -17.05 -5.83 -5.56
N PRO A 230 -15.79 -6.22 -5.82
CA PRO A 230 -15.09 -5.85 -7.04
C PRO A 230 -15.93 -6.04 -8.29
N GLN A 231 -16.12 -4.97 -9.06
CA GLN A 231 -16.86 -4.96 -10.32
C GLN A 231 -15.95 -5.13 -11.54
N THR A 232 -14.63 -4.98 -11.34
CA THR A 232 -13.66 -5.01 -12.43
C THR A 232 -12.47 -5.89 -12.11
N ARG A 233 -11.78 -6.37 -13.15
CA ARG A 233 -10.54 -7.14 -12.99
C ARG A 233 -9.47 -6.37 -12.22
N ILE A 234 -9.46 -5.04 -12.31
CA ILE A 234 -8.51 -4.17 -11.61
C ILE A 234 -8.84 -4.11 -10.11
N THR A 235 -10.10 -3.90 -9.74
CA THR A 235 -10.50 -3.84 -8.33
C THR A 235 -10.40 -5.22 -7.66
N GLY A 236 -10.63 -6.31 -8.40
CA GLY A 236 -10.38 -7.66 -7.92
C GLY A 236 -8.88 -7.94 -7.71
N LEU A 237 -8.02 -7.48 -8.63
CA LEU A 237 -6.56 -7.56 -8.47
C LEU A 237 -6.08 -6.74 -7.27
N LEU A 238 -6.64 -5.54 -7.09
CA LEU A 238 -6.33 -4.64 -5.98
C LEU A 238 -6.70 -5.27 -4.63
N MET A 239 -7.90 -5.83 -4.49
CA MET A 239 -8.33 -6.54 -3.29
C MET A 239 -7.35 -7.66 -2.90
N ILE A 240 -6.93 -8.46 -3.88
CA ILE A 240 -5.98 -9.55 -3.62
C ILE A 240 -4.63 -8.99 -3.20
N ALA A 241 -4.16 -7.91 -3.84
CA ALA A 241 -2.87 -7.30 -3.52
C ALA A 241 -2.84 -6.68 -2.13
N ASP A 242 -3.88 -5.93 -1.75
CA ASP A 242 -4.05 -5.34 -0.43
C ASP A 242 -4.00 -6.42 0.66
N ALA A 243 -4.86 -7.44 0.55
CA ALA A 243 -4.92 -8.52 1.53
C ALA A 243 -3.60 -9.30 1.66
N VAL A 244 -2.93 -9.57 0.54
CA VAL A 244 -1.65 -10.29 0.50
C VAL A 244 -0.52 -9.43 1.09
N GLU A 245 -0.44 -8.14 0.75
CA GLU A 245 0.56 -7.23 1.30
C GLU A 245 0.39 -7.13 2.81
N ALA A 246 -0.82 -6.83 3.27
CA ALA A 246 -1.13 -6.65 4.69
C ALA A 246 -0.80 -7.92 5.50
N ALA A 247 -1.17 -9.10 4.98
CA ALA A 247 -0.86 -10.37 5.64
C ALA A 247 0.64 -10.71 5.62
N SER A 248 1.39 -10.25 4.62
CA SER A 248 2.82 -10.54 4.50
C SER A 248 3.68 -9.82 5.55
N ARG A 249 3.20 -8.67 6.08
CA ARG A 249 3.92 -7.86 7.07
C ARG A 249 4.17 -8.57 8.40
N VAL A 250 3.30 -9.52 8.76
CA VAL A 250 3.40 -10.28 10.00
C VAL A 250 4.12 -11.63 9.82
N LEU A 251 4.58 -11.94 8.60
CA LEU A 251 5.24 -13.20 8.31
C LEU A 251 6.66 -13.23 8.91
N THR A 252 6.86 -14.07 9.91
CA THR A 252 8.18 -14.34 10.48
C THR A 252 9.01 -15.21 9.53
N ASP A 253 10.23 -14.80 9.21
CA ASP A 253 11.15 -15.52 8.30
C ASP A 253 10.51 -15.85 6.93
N PRO A 254 10.44 -14.86 6.02
CA PRO A 254 9.69 -14.92 4.77
C PRO A 254 10.42 -15.73 3.70
N THR A 255 10.53 -17.04 3.88
CA THR A 255 11.06 -17.94 2.84
C THR A 255 10.10 -18.00 1.64
N PRO A 256 10.60 -18.28 0.41
CA PRO A 256 9.74 -18.36 -0.78
C PRO A 256 8.56 -19.33 -0.62
N SER A 257 8.75 -20.46 0.08
CA SER A 257 7.69 -21.43 0.35
C SER A 257 6.60 -20.87 1.27
N ARG A 258 6.98 -20.14 2.33
CA ARG A 258 6.03 -19.52 3.26
C ARG A 258 5.26 -18.37 2.62
N VAL A 259 5.92 -17.58 1.78
CA VAL A 259 5.28 -16.52 0.98
C VAL A 259 4.24 -17.14 0.03
N ASN A 260 4.60 -18.19 -0.71
CA ASN A 260 3.64 -18.91 -1.58
C ASN A 260 2.43 -19.43 -0.80
N GLY A 261 2.67 -20.14 0.31
CA GLY A 261 1.58 -20.69 1.13
C GLY A 261 0.66 -19.63 1.71
N LEU A 262 1.21 -18.46 2.09
CA LEU A 262 0.42 -17.32 2.55
C LEU A 262 -0.48 -16.78 1.43
N ILE A 263 0.11 -16.53 0.24
CA ILE A 263 -0.63 -16.03 -0.92
C ILE A 263 -1.76 -17.00 -1.29
N ASP A 264 -1.47 -18.30 -1.38
CA ASP A 264 -2.48 -19.31 -1.72
C ASP A 264 -3.64 -19.31 -0.72
N LYS A 265 -3.33 -19.24 0.59
CA LYS A 265 -4.34 -19.19 1.65
C LYS A 265 -5.25 -17.97 1.49
N ILE A 266 -4.68 -16.77 1.33
CA ILE A 266 -5.44 -15.52 1.23
C ILE A 266 -6.31 -15.52 -0.03
N VAL A 267 -5.73 -15.87 -1.18
CA VAL A 267 -6.48 -15.89 -2.44
C VAL A 267 -7.60 -16.92 -2.42
N ASN A 268 -7.37 -18.09 -1.82
CA ASN A 268 -8.42 -19.10 -1.66
C ASN A 268 -9.53 -18.62 -0.72
N GLN A 269 -9.20 -17.91 0.35
CA GLN A 269 -10.20 -17.35 1.25
C GLN A 269 -11.09 -16.32 0.53
N ILE A 270 -10.49 -15.39 -0.21
CA ILE A 270 -11.23 -14.40 -1.03
C ILE A 270 -12.12 -15.09 -2.06
N PHE A 271 -11.61 -16.13 -2.72
CA PHE A 271 -12.36 -16.90 -3.71
C PHE A 271 -13.53 -17.67 -3.09
N LEU A 272 -13.32 -18.33 -1.95
CA LEU A 272 -14.37 -19.09 -1.25
C LEU A 272 -15.46 -18.21 -0.63
N ASP A 273 -15.14 -16.96 -0.27
CA ASP A 273 -16.12 -15.96 0.21
C ASP A 273 -16.92 -15.29 -0.94
N GLY A 274 -16.66 -15.69 -2.19
CA GLY A 274 -17.38 -15.18 -3.38
C GLY A 274 -17.07 -13.70 -3.70
N GLN A 275 -15.97 -13.16 -3.19
CA GLN A 275 -15.63 -11.74 -3.38
C GLN A 275 -15.30 -11.39 -4.84
N LEU A 276 -14.92 -12.38 -5.65
CA LEU A 276 -14.54 -12.17 -7.05
C LEU A 276 -15.68 -12.48 -8.03
N ASP A 277 -16.87 -12.82 -7.55
CA ASP A 277 -17.99 -13.29 -8.38
C ASP A 277 -18.52 -12.22 -9.34
N GLU A 278 -18.33 -10.94 -9.01
CA GLU A 278 -18.83 -9.79 -9.77
C GLU A 278 -17.73 -9.14 -10.64
N CYS A 279 -16.54 -9.74 -10.68
CA CYS A 279 -15.45 -9.28 -11.54
C CYS A 279 -15.01 -10.36 -12.54
N GLU A 280 -14.56 -9.94 -13.72
CA GLU A 280 -14.17 -10.87 -14.80
C GLU A 280 -12.75 -11.47 -14.61
N LEU A 281 -12.32 -11.76 -13.38
CA LEU A 281 -11.05 -12.45 -13.13
C LEU A 281 -11.21 -13.95 -13.36
N THR A 282 -10.47 -14.49 -14.32
CA THR A 282 -10.48 -15.92 -14.59
C THR A 282 -9.57 -16.68 -13.62
N LEU A 283 -9.81 -17.98 -13.42
CA LEU A 283 -8.88 -18.83 -12.66
C LEU A 283 -7.44 -18.78 -13.20
N LYS A 284 -7.28 -18.60 -14.52
CA LYS A 284 -5.98 -18.40 -15.17
C LYS A 284 -5.32 -17.11 -14.72
N ASP A 285 -6.09 -16.03 -14.59
CA ASP A 285 -5.59 -14.75 -14.08
C ASP A 285 -5.15 -14.88 -12.62
N ILE A 286 -5.99 -15.50 -11.78
CA ILE A 286 -5.66 -15.73 -10.37
C ILE A 286 -4.34 -16.52 -10.23
N HIS A 287 -4.12 -17.54 -11.06
CA HIS A 287 -2.84 -18.27 -11.06
C HIS A 287 -1.64 -17.38 -11.44
N LYS A 288 -1.79 -16.52 -12.46
CA LYS A 288 -0.74 -15.56 -12.84
C LYS A 288 -0.46 -14.54 -11.73
N ILE A 289 -1.50 -14.04 -11.08
CA ILE A 289 -1.41 -13.10 -9.94
C ILE A 289 -0.59 -13.72 -8.82
N ARG A 290 -0.94 -14.94 -8.37
CA ARG A 290 -0.20 -15.67 -7.32
C ARG A 290 1.29 -15.78 -7.64
N LYS A 291 1.62 -16.20 -8.86
CA LYS A 291 3.01 -16.35 -9.32
C LYS A 291 3.77 -15.03 -9.31
N ARG A 292 3.16 -13.94 -9.78
CA ARG A 292 3.78 -12.61 -9.80
C ARG A 292 3.97 -12.04 -8.39
N PHE A 293 2.95 -12.14 -7.54
CA PHE A 293 3.04 -11.65 -6.15
C PHE A 293 4.10 -12.39 -5.36
N SER A 294 4.20 -13.71 -5.52
CA SER A 294 5.25 -14.50 -4.88
C SER A 294 6.65 -14.01 -5.24
N TYR A 295 6.91 -13.78 -6.52
CA TYR A 295 8.20 -13.29 -7.01
C TYR A 295 8.57 -11.93 -6.40
N ILE A 296 7.60 -10.99 -6.39
CA ILE A 296 7.82 -9.62 -5.91
C ILE A 296 7.96 -9.59 -4.39
N LEU A 297 7.04 -10.23 -3.65
CA LEU A 297 7.07 -10.24 -2.19
C LEU A 297 8.32 -10.95 -1.66
N THR A 298 8.72 -12.07 -2.26
CA THR A 298 9.99 -12.73 -1.91
C THR A 298 11.17 -11.76 -2.07
N SER A 299 11.18 -10.98 -3.15
CA SER A 299 12.24 -9.99 -3.40
C SER A 299 12.23 -8.83 -2.40
N ILE A 300 11.04 -8.33 -2.02
CA ILE A 300 10.89 -7.22 -1.07
C ILE A 300 11.20 -7.67 0.37
N LEU A 301 10.80 -8.88 0.73
CA LEU A 301 10.89 -9.41 2.09
C LEU A 301 12.22 -10.11 2.40
N HIS A 302 13.07 -10.35 1.39
CA HIS A 302 14.41 -10.90 1.61
C HIS A 302 15.22 -9.97 2.53
N LYS A 303 15.74 -10.54 3.62
CA LYS A 303 16.67 -9.84 4.52
C LYS A 303 17.83 -9.29 3.71
N ARG A 304 18.11 -7.98 3.85
CA ARG A 304 19.41 -7.45 3.47
C ARG A 304 20.47 -8.28 4.18
N ILE A 305 21.45 -8.78 3.42
CA ILE A 305 22.61 -9.50 3.96
C ILE A 305 23.24 -8.61 5.03
N GLU A 306 23.28 -9.08 6.27
CA GLU A 306 24.07 -8.43 7.31
C GLU A 306 25.54 -8.53 6.90
N TYR A 307 26.15 -7.38 6.62
CA TYR A 307 27.58 -7.35 6.34
C TYR A 307 28.33 -7.73 7.64
N PRO A 308 29.15 -8.79 7.63
CA PRO A 308 29.97 -9.12 8.79
C PRO A 308 30.86 -7.92 9.13
N GLY A 309 30.70 -7.35 10.32
CA GLY A 309 31.52 -6.24 10.82
C GLY A 309 30.79 -4.91 11.09
N PHE A 310 29.49 -4.79 10.80
CA PHE A 310 28.68 -3.65 11.23
C PHE A 310 27.48 -4.12 12.05
N ASP A 311 27.69 -4.33 13.35
CA ASP A 311 26.61 -4.61 14.30
C ASP A 311 25.96 -3.28 14.74
N PHE A 312 24.79 -2.97 14.19
CA PHE A 312 23.98 -1.80 14.60
C PHE A 312 23.30 -1.98 15.97
N ASN A 313 23.46 -3.14 16.66
CA ASN A 313 22.79 -3.45 17.92
C ASN A 313 23.66 -3.39 19.19
N GLU A 314 24.93 -2.96 19.12
CA GLU A 314 25.79 -2.92 20.33
C GLU A 314 25.34 -1.90 21.40
N LYS A 315 24.49 -0.92 21.07
CA LYS A 315 24.06 0.10 22.06
C LYS A 315 22.87 -0.31 22.95
N ARG A 316 22.15 -1.40 22.67
CA ARG A 316 21.01 -1.82 23.50
C ARG A 316 21.34 -2.84 24.60
N LYS A 317 22.59 -3.33 24.69
CA LYS A 317 22.98 -4.31 25.73
C LYS A 317 23.73 -3.71 26.93
N LYS A 318 23.98 -2.39 26.98
CA LYS A 318 24.72 -1.75 28.08
C LYS A 318 23.88 -0.99 29.10
N GLU A 319 22.57 -0.84 28.91
CA GLU A 319 21.71 -0.10 29.86
C GLU A 319 20.84 -0.99 30.77
N ASP A 320 20.73 -2.30 30.51
CA ASP A 320 19.89 -3.21 31.33
C ASP A 320 20.65 -4.01 32.41
N THR A 321 21.90 -3.65 32.71
CA THR A 321 22.65 -4.26 33.83
C THR A 321 23.26 -3.21 34.75
N SER A 322 22.43 -2.35 35.33
CA SER A 322 22.80 -1.64 36.57
C SER A 322 21.57 -1.28 37.40
N ALA A 323 20.96 -2.29 38.02
CA ALA A 323 20.20 -2.12 39.26
C ALA A 323 20.92 -2.90 40.37
N PRO A 324 21.31 -2.28 41.49
CA PRO A 324 22.14 -2.92 42.50
C PRO A 324 21.32 -3.91 43.33
N LYS A 325 21.73 -5.19 43.31
CA LYS A 325 21.33 -6.16 44.35
C LYS A 325 22.21 -5.97 45.58
N SER A 326 21.55 -5.68 46.69
CA SER A 326 22.10 -5.78 48.04
C SER A 326 22.42 -7.23 48.41
N SER A 327 23.67 -7.52 48.77
CA SER A 327 24.00 -8.52 49.80
C SER A 327 25.49 -8.44 50.15
N ASP A 328 25.72 -8.43 51.46
CA ASP A 328 26.99 -8.41 52.19
C ASP A 328 28.19 -9.10 51.53
N THR A 329 29.31 -8.38 51.53
CA THR A 329 30.65 -8.94 51.39
C THR A 329 31.31 -9.08 52.75
N ASP A 330 31.66 -10.32 53.07
CA ASP A 330 32.61 -10.72 54.10
C ASP A 330 33.89 -9.89 54.11
N LYS A 331 34.30 -9.45 55.31
CA LYS A 331 35.70 -9.16 55.63
C LYS A 331 36.09 -9.89 56.90
N LYS A 332 36.82 -11.00 56.73
CA LYS A 332 37.76 -11.53 57.74
C LYS A 332 39.16 -11.51 57.15
N SER A 333 40.01 -10.64 57.71
CA SER A 333 41.45 -10.87 57.76
C SER A 333 42.00 -10.40 59.12
N SER A 334 42.39 -11.40 59.91
CA SER A 334 43.51 -11.46 60.85
C SER A 334 43.61 -10.54 62.08
N ALA A 335 43.68 -11.24 63.22
CA ALA A 335 44.68 -11.11 64.29
C ALA A 335 44.37 -10.26 65.54
N LYS A 336 44.05 -11.00 66.61
CA LYS A 336 44.61 -11.00 67.97
C LYS A 336 44.67 -9.70 68.81
N ASP A 337 44.25 -9.92 70.06
CA ASP A 337 44.75 -9.33 71.31
C ASP A 337 44.39 -7.87 71.63
N LYS A 338 43.41 -7.67 72.53
CA LYS A 338 43.70 -7.32 73.95
C LYS A 338 42.43 -7.03 74.76
N ALA A 339 42.59 -7.26 76.05
CA ALA A 339 41.58 -7.29 77.09
C ALA A 339 41.19 -5.91 77.66
N LYS A 340 40.00 -5.90 78.30
CA LYS A 340 39.63 -5.29 79.60
C LYS A 340 39.83 -3.78 79.86
N ARG A 341 38.69 -3.14 80.22
CA ARG A 341 38.34 -2.27 81.38
C ARG A 341 37.26 -1.28 80.88
N GLU A 342 36.16 -0.96 81.56
CA GLU A 342 35.87 -0.74 82.99
C GLU A 342 34.32 -0.72 83.15
N SER A 343 33.77 -1.37 84.20
CA SER A 343 33.09 -0.75 85.36
C SER A 343 31.55 -0.70 85.28
N ASN A 344 30.88 -1.65 85.94
CA ASN A 344 30.04 -1.35 87.11
C ASN A 344 29.46 -2.61 87.79
N LYS A 345 29.68 -2.67 89.11
CA LYS A 345 29.10 -3.56 90.15
C LYS A 345 27.64 -3.12 90.46
N PRO A 346 26.80 -3.84 91.26
CA PRO A 346 27.11 -4.57 92.51
C PRO A 346 26.59 -6.04 92.57
N MET A 347 27.32 -6.94 93.25
CA MET A 347 26.97 -7.65 94.52
C MET A 347 25.62 -8.39 94.53
N ASP A 348 25.66 -9.72 94.54
CA ASP A 348 25.38 -10.52 95.76
C ASP A 348 25.90 -11.98 95.65
N GLU A 349 26.09 -12.64 96.78
CA GLU A 349 26.88 -13.85 97.00
C GLU A 349 26.19 -15.21 96.74
N SER A 350 27.07 -16.22 96.58
CA SER A 350 26.96 -17.64 96.98
C SER A 350 26.62 -18.70 95.91
N GLY A 351 27.48 -19.73 95.82
CA GLY A 351 27.05 -21.06 95.35
C GLY A 351 27.94 -21.86 94.39
N SER A 352 29.14 -22.29 94.84
CA SER A 352 29.75 -23.62 94.60
C SER A 352 30.12 -24.12 93.18
N ASN A 353 31.39 -24.55 93.09
CA ASN A 353 32.15 -25.16 91.98
C ASN A 353 31.76 -26.60 91.57
N ALA A 354 31.97 -26.91 90.27
CA ALA A 354 32.51 -28.16 89.66
C ALA A 354 32.32 -28.01 88.12
N PHE A 355 33.18 -28.38 87.16
CA PHE A 355 34.34 -29.25 87.08
C PHE A 355 35.14 -28.87 85.80
N LYS A 356 36.47 -28.99 85.87
CA LYS A 356 37.50 -28.83 84.82
C LYS A 356 37.73 -30.19 84.11
N SER A 357 38.42 -30.31 82.97
CA SER A 357 39.37 -29.43 82.29
C SER A 357 39.47 -29.79 80.81
#